data_AF-A0A4U3A733-F1
#
_entry.id   AF-A0A4U3A733-F1
#
_cell.length_a   1.000
_cell.length_b   1.000
_cell.length_c   1.000
_cell.angle_alpha   90.00
_cell.angle_beta   90.00
_cell.angle_gamma   90.00
#
_symmetry.space_group_name_H-M   'P 1'
#
loop_
_entity.id
_entity.type
_entity.pdbx_description
1 polymer ?
#
loop_
_entity_poly.entity_id
_entity_poly.type
_entity_poly.pdbx_seq_one_letter_code
_entity_poly.pdbx_strand_id
1 'polypeptide(L)'
;TVKSLTTGLMLGTITMTVIMSVLNYFIILPAYTWFLNSPAMSSDIMRQTIVTAILPFNVIKGIVVTIVFVALFSRLKVWVFAKMKNA
;
A
#
# COMPACT_ATOMS: atom_id res chain seq x y z
N THR A 1 -20.56 2.40 6.08
CA THR A 1 -20.29 2.99 7.41
C THR A 1 -18.79 3.11 7.62
N VAL A 2 -18.31 3.93 8.56
CA VAL A 2 -16.85 4.09 8.82
C VAL A 2 -16.20 2.76 9.22
N LYS A 3 -16.90 1.92 9.99
CA LYS A 3 -16.43 0.57 10.37
C LYS A 3 -16.08 -0.32 9.16
N SER A 4 -16.99 -0.41 8.18
CA SER A 4 -16.75 -1.19 6.95
C SER A 4 -15.62 -0.59 6.10
N LEU A 5 -15.48 0.73 6.08
CA LEU A 5 -14.39 1.41 5.40
C LEU A 5 -13.04 1.07 6.03
N THR A 6 -12.91 1.19 7.35
CA THR A 6 -11.68 0.87 8.08
C THR A 6 -11.30 -0.60 7.90
N THR A 7 -12.25 -1.54 8.02
CA THR A 7 -11.96 -2.96 7.78
C THR A 7 -11.50 -3.22 6.34
N GLY A 8 -12.14 -2.59 5.35
CA GLY A 8 -11.72 -2.69 3.94
C GLY A 8 -10.31 -2.14 3.70
N LEU A 9 -9.96 -1.02 4.32
CA LEU A 9 -8.63 -0.41 4.21
C LEU A 9 -7.54 -1.26 4.87
N MET A 10 -7.85 -1.90 6.00
CA MET A 10 -6.92 -2.83 6.66
C MET A 10 -6.69 -4.09 5.83
N LEU A 11 -7.76 -4.71 5.33
CA LEU A 11 -7.64 -5.87 4.43
C LEU A 11 -6.91 -5.51 3.14
N GLY A 12 -7.22 -4.35 2.55
CA GLY A 12 -6.52 -3.82 1.38
C GLY A 12 -5.03 -3.61 1.64
N THR A 13 -4.66 -3.07 2.81
CA THR A 13 -3.26 -2.89 3.21
C THR A 13 -2.52 -4.22 3.31
N ILE A 14 -3.13 -5.24 3.92
CA ILE A 14 -2.52 -6.58 4.04
C ILE A 14 -2.32 -7.19 2.65
N THR A 15 -3.36 -7.21 1.82
CA THR A 15 -3.31 -7.74 0.46
C THR A 15 -2.26 -7.01 -0.39
N MET A 16 -2.25 -5.68 -0.34
CA MET A 16 -1.29 -4.85 -1.05
C MET A 16 0.14 -5.10 -0.58
N THR A 17 0.36 -5.24 0.73
CA THR A 17 1.68 -5.54 1.29
C THR A 17 2.20 -6.88 0.78
N VAL A 18 1.38 -7.94 0.84
CA VAL A 18 1.76 -9.28 0.39
C VAL A 18 2.07 -9.28 -1.11
N ILE A 19 1.17 -8.72 -1.92
CA ILE A 19 1.35 -8.64 -3.38
C ILE A 19 2.63 -7.85 -3.71
N MET A 20 2.86 -6.71 -3.05
CA MET A 20 4.06 -5.91 -3.29
C MET A 20 5.34 -6.63 -2.88
N SER A 21 5.35 -7.37 -1.77
CA SER A 21 6.51 -8.17 -1.38
C SER A 21 6.84 -9.24 -2.43
N VAL A 22 5.82 -9.93 -2.97
CA VAL A 22 6.00 -10.92 -4.04
C VAL A 22 6.49 -10.26 -5.33
N LEU A 23 5.83 -9.19 -5.77
CA LEU A 23 6.19 -8.47 -6.99
C LEU A 23 7.60 -7.87 -6.92
N ASN A 24 8.03 -7.42 -5.74
CA ASN A 24 9.39 -6.89 -5.57
C ASN A 24 10.45 -7.97 -5.78
N TYR A 25 10.20 -9.19 -5.33
CA TYR A 25 11.13 -10.29 -5.52
C TYR A 25 11.25 -10.71 -6.99
N PHE A 26 10.12 -10.86 -7.69
CA PHE A 26 10.11 -11.45 -9.03
C PHE A 26 10.27 -10.45 -10.17
N ILE A 27 9.80 -9.21 -9.99
CA ILE A 27 9.67 -8.25 -11.10
C ILE A 27 10.44 -6.97 -10.80
N ILE A 28 10.12 -6.29 -9.69
CA ILE A 28 10.59 -4.91 -9.51
C ILE A 28 12.09 -4.84 -9.25
N LEU A 29 12.65 -5.63 -8.32
CA LEU A 29 14.08 -5.58 -8.04
C LEU A 29 14.94 -6.08 -9.22
N PRO A 30 14.60 -7.20 -9.89
CA PRO A 30 15.31 -7.62 -11.10
C PRO A 30 15.24 -6.57 -12.23
N ALA A 31 14.06 -5.99 -12.48
CA ALA A 31 13.89 -4.94 -13.48
C ALA A 31 14.67 -3.67 -13.11
N TYR A 32 14.75 -3.32 -11.83
CA TYR A 32 15.50 -2.18 -11.34
C TYR A 32 17.01 -2.33 -11.57
N THR A 33 17.60 -3.49 -11.23
CA THR A 33 19.03 -3.74 -11.48
C THR A 33 19.34 -3.80 -12.96
N TRP A 34 18.44 -4.38 -13.76
CA TRP A 34 18.57 -4.39 -15.22
C TRP A 34 18.52 -2.98 -15.81
N PHE A 35 17.54 -2.17 -15.39
CA PHE A 35 17.37 -0.80 -15.88
C PHE A 35 18.58 0.10 -15.56
N LEU A 36 19.20 -0.08 -14.39
CA LEU A 36 20.36 0.68 -13.98
C LEU A 36 21.70 0.12 -14.49
N ASN A 37 21.70 -0.97 -15.26
CA ASN A 37 22.91 -1.71 -15.64
C ASN A 37 23.79 -2.07 -14.42
N SER A 38 23.17 -2.33 -13.27
CA SER A 38 23.88 -2.70 -12.05
C SER A 38 23.97 -4.23 -11.91
N PRO A 39 24.94 -4.75 -11.13
CA PRO A 39 25.04 -6.19 -10.87
C PRO A 39 23.73 -6.74 -10.30
N ALA A 40 23.32 -7.90 -10.80
CA ALA A 40 22.12 -8.57 -10.31
C ALA A 40 22.22 -8.83 -8.80
N MET A 41 21.16 -8.51 -8.09
CA MET A 41 21.10 -8.72 -6.65
C MET A 41 20.92 -10.21 -6.36
N SER A 42 21.66 -10.74 -5.37
CA SER A 42 21.48 -12.14 -4.96
C SER A 42 20.09 -12.36 -4.34
N SER A 43 19.60 -13.60 -4.40
CA SER A 43 18.30 -13.97 -3.82
C SER A 43 18.21 -13.64 -2.33
N ASP A 44 19.30 -13.79 -1.60
CA ASP A 44 19.34 -13.54 -0.16
C ASP A 44 19.24 -12.05 0.16
N ILE A 45 19.97 -11.21 -0.59
CA ILE A 45 19.92 -9.75 -0.42
C ILE A 45 18.54 -9.23 -0.81
N MET A 46 17.93 -9.75 -1.90
CA MET A 46 16.57 -9.38 -2.28
C MET A 46 15.56 -9.73 -1.18
N ARG A 47 15.60 -10.96 -0.64
CA ARG A 47 14.71 -11.37 0.46
C ARG A 47 14.92 -10.54 1.70
N GLN A 48 16.17 -10.29 2.09
CA GLN A 48 16.49 -9.48 3.24
C GLN A 48 15.94 -8.06 3.07
N THR A 49 16.17 -7.43 1.92
CA THR A 49 15.64 -6.09 1.60
C THR A 49 14.12 -6.06 1.65
N ILE A 50 13.45 -7.09 1.12
CA ILE A 50 11.99 -7.15 1.11
C ILE A 50 11.45 -7.25 2.54
N VAL A 51 12.01 -8.13 3.37
CA VAL A 51 11.52 -8.37 4.73
C VAL A 51 11.86 -7.21 5.68
N THR A 52 13.04 -6.62 5.58
CA THR A 52 13.49 -5.59 6.52
C THR A 52 13.09 -4.18 6.13
N ALA A 53 12.88 -3.90 4.84
CA ALA A 53 12.53 -2.58 4.36
C ALA A 53 11.15 -2.53 3.68
N ILE A 54 10.94 -3.30 2.61
CA ILE A 54 9.75 -3.13 1.74
C ILE A 54 8.45 -3.52 2.44
N LEU A 55 8.45 -4.66 3.14
CA LEU A 55 7.32 -5.17 3.88
C LEU A 55 6.90 -4.21 5.01
N PRO A 56 7.78 -3.82 5.97
CA PRO A 56 7.40 -2.89 7.02
C PRO A 56 7.04 -1.50 6.48
N PHE A 57 7.72 -1.02 5.43
CA PHE A 57 7.36 0.24 4.77
C PHE A 57 5.93 0.21 4.22
N ASN A 58 5.53 -0.86 3.52
CA ASN A 58 4.19 -0.97 2.95
C ASN A 58 3.10 -1.04 4.02
N VAL A 59 3.36 -1.72 5.15
CA VAL A 59 2.43 -1.75 6.28
C VAL A 59 2.27 -0.34 6.88
N ILE A 60 3.37 0.34 7.18
CA ILE A 60 3.34 1.71 7.75
C ILE A 60 2.62 2.66 6.80
N LYS A 61 2.96 2.61 5.51
CA LYS A 61 2.32 3.42 4.48
C LYS A 61 0.81 3.17 4.42
N GLY A 62 0.37 1.91 4.48
CA GLY A 62 -1.05 1.57 4.48
C GLY A 62 -1.79 2.11 5.70
N ILE A 63 -1.17 2.08 6.88
CA ILE A 63 -1.72 2.69 8.10
C ILE A 63 -1.87 4.21 7.93
N VAL A 64 -0.82 4.89 7.45
CA VAL A 64 -0.84 6.34 7.21
C VAL A 64 -1.93 6.71 6.22
N VAL A 65 -2.02 6.00 5.09
CA VAL A 65 -3.07 6.21 4.07
C VAL A 65 -4.46 5.97 4.66
N THR A 66 -4.63 4.94 5.48
CA THR A 66 -5.91 4.66 6.15
C THR A 66 -6.34 5.81 7.05
N ILE A 67 -5.44 6.35 7.87
CA ILE A 67 -5.71 7.48 8.76
C ILE A 67 -6.14 8.70 7.95
N VAL A 68 -5.35 9.06 6.92
CA VAL A 68 -5.64 10.22 6.06
C VAL A 68 -6.97 10.03 5.34
N PHE A 69 -7.21 8.85 4.78
CA PHE A 69 -8.43 8.58 4.02
C PHE A 69 -9.68 8.62 4.90
N VAL A 70 -9.64 8.05 6.11
CA VAL A 70 -10.76 8.11 7.05
C VAL A 70 -11.06 9.55 7.47
N ALA A 71 -10.03 10.36 7.74
CA ALA A 71 -10.19 11.78 8.06
C ALA A 71 -10.85 12.55 6.90
N LEU A 72 -10.38 12.35 5.67
CA LEU A 72 -10.96 12.97 4.48
C LEU A 72 -12.39 12.50 4.22
N PHE A 73 -12.64 11.19 4.32
CA PHE A 73 -13.97 10.61 4.11
C PHE A 73 -14.98 11.19 5.10
N SER A 74 -14.60 11.43 6.36
CA SER A 74 -15.49 12.02 7.35
C SER A 74 -16.01 13.40 6.95
N ARG A 75 -15.17 14.21 6.29
CA ARG A 75 -15.52 15.57 5.81
C ARG A 75 -16.30 15.51 4.51
N LEU A 76 -15.83 14.72 3.54
CA LEU A 76 -16.47 14.57 2.23
C LEU A 76 -17.86 13.96 2.35
N LYS A 77 -18.04 13.01 3.27
CA LYS A 77 -19.33 12.37 3.53
C LYS A 77 -20.44 13.39 3.73
N VAL A 78 -20.22 14.41 4.56
CA VAL A 78 -21.22 15.44 4.86
C VAL A 78 -21.60 16.21 3.60
N TRP A 79 -20.60 16.61 2.81
CA TRP A 79 -20.83 17.36 1.58
C TRP A 79 -21.53 16.51 0.49
N VAL A 80 -21.07 15.28 0.29
CA VAL A 80 -21.63 14.35 -0.72
C VAL A 80 -23.09 14.05 -0.40
N PHE A 81 -23.41 13.70 0.86
CA PHE A 81 -24.79 13.42 1.24
C PHE A 81 -25.69 14.66 1.18
N ALA A 82 -25.16 15.85 1.50
CA ALA A 82 -25.91 17.09 1.34
C ALA A 82 -26.22 17.37 -0.15
N LYS A 83 -25.28 17.13 -1.05
CA LYS A 83 -25.47 17.36 -2.49
C LYS A 83 -26.44 16.36 -3.12
N MET A 84 -26.37 15.08 -2.73
CA MET A 84 -27.29 14.04 -3.21
C MET A 84 -28.74 14.23 -2.75
N LYS A 85 -28.97 14.96 -1.65
CA LYS A 85 -30.33 15.27 -1.18
C LYS A 85 -30.97 16.42 -1.95
N ASN A 86 -30.15 17.26 -2.61
CA ASN A 86 -30.58 18.44 -3.36
C ASN A 86 -30.61 18.21 -4.89
N ALA A 87 -30.35 16.98 -5.33
CA ALA A 87 -30.42 16.52 -6.72
C ALA A 87 -31.63 15.58 -6.86
#